data_AF-A0A8C1V660-F1
#
_entry.id   AF-A0A8C1V660-F1
#
_cell.length_a   1.000
_cell.length_b   1.000
_cell.length_c   1.000
_cell.angle_alpha   90.00
_cell.angle_beta   90.00
_cell.angle_gamma   90.00
#
_symmetry.space_group_name_H-M   'P 1'
#
loop_
_entity.id
_entity.type
_entity.pdbx_description
1 polymer ?
#
loop_
_entity_poly.entity_id
_entity_poly.type
_entity_poly.pdbx_seq_one_letter_code
_entity_poly.pdbx_strand_id
1 'polypeptide(L)'
;MHFYHCFIRQELLRHSFVTLMFGLIGFFIFFFQMPNGYDCSDMDLQVIPDQIPNSVQILKFSFNYLPALYNLTFQRLKSLNYLVLTR
;
A
#
# COMPACT_ATOMS: atom_id res chain seq x y z
N MET A 1 -20.53 -1.82 6.20
CA MET A 1 -19.43 -2.79 6.02
C MET A 1 -19.05 -2.77 4.54
N HIS A 2 -18.07 -1.94 4.17
CA HIS A 2 -17.62 -1.83 2.78
C HIS A 2 -16.42 -2.75 2.57
N PHE A 3 -16.60 -3.71 1.67
CA PHE A 3 -15.57 -4.60 1.16
C PHE A 3 -14.50 -3.81 0.39
N TYR A 4 -13.23 -4.01 0.71
CA TYR A 4 -12.13 -3.68 -0.19
C TYR A 4 -11.28 -4.94 -0.43
N HIS A 5 -11.51 -5.53 -1.59
CA HIS A 5 -10.74 -6.63 -2.16
C HIS A 5 -9.93 -6.08 -3.33
N CYS A 6 -8.61 -6.06 -3.26
CA CYS A 6 -7.72 -5.86 -4.42
C CYS A 6 -6.28 -6.25 -4.03
N PHE A 7 -5.71 -7.39 -4.45
CA PHE A 7 -5.26 -7.86 -5.77
C PHE A 7 -4.07 -7.08 -6.36
N ILE A 8 -2.85 -7.57 -6.10
CA ILE A 8 -1.63 -7.22 -6.84
C ILE A 8 -1.27 -8.40 -7.77
N ARG A 9 -1.60 -8.29 -9.06
CA ARG A 9 -0.80 -8.83 -10.18
C ARG A 9 -1.34 -8.27 -11.49
N GLN A 10 -0.57 -7.40 -12.14
CA GLN A 10 -0.60 -7.39 -13.62
C GLN A 10 -0.20 -8.82 -14.07
N GLU A 11 -0.84 -9.35 -15.11
CA GLU A 11 -0.90 -10.78 -15.52
C GLU A 11 -1.94 -11.65 -14.78
N LEU A 12 -3.21 -11.39 -15.11
CA LEU A 12 -4.32 -12.33 -15.03
C LEU A 12 -4.28 -13.31 -16.23
N LEU A 13 -3.15 -14.01 -16.39
CA LEU A 13 -3.15 -15.32 -17.05
C LEU A 13 -3.18 -16.37 -15.94
N ARG A 14 -4.25 -17.17 -15.92
CA ARG A 14 -4.42 -18.44 -15.16
C ARG A 14 -4.99 -18.30 -13.75
N HIS A 15 -6.32 -18.38 -13.70
CA HIS A 15 -7.24 -18.59 -12.57
C HIS A 15 -6.91 -19.72 -11.55
N SER A 16 -5.70 -20.30 -11.52
CA SER A 16 -5.38 -21.48 -10.69
C SER A 16 -4.42 -21.23 -9.51
N PHE A 17 -3.79 -20.05 -9.41
CA PHE A 17 -2.79 -19.79 -8.36
C PHE A 17 -3.32 -19.11 -7.09
N VAL A 18 -4.50 -18.48 -7.17
CA VAL A 18 -5.06 -17.63 -6.09
C VAL A 18 -5.40 -18.45 -4.84
N THR A 19 -5.81 -19.72 -4.98
CA THR A 19 -6.19 -20.57 -3.86
C THR A 19 -5.01 -21.10 -3.04
N LEU A 20 -3.80 -21.17 -3.62
CA LEU A 20 -2.62 -21.78 -2.97
C LEU A 20 -1.85 -20.83 -2.03
N MET A 21 -1.94 -19.51 -2.23
CA MET A 21 -1.25 -18.52 -1.38
C MET A 21 -1.93 -18.27 -0.02
N PHE A 22 -3.17 -18.72 0.18
CA PHE A 22 -3.80 -18.70 1.51
C PHE A 22 -3.25 -19.77 2.46
N GLY A 23 -2.41 -20.70 1.97
CA GLY A 23 -1.99 -21.89 2.70
C GLY A 23 -0.61 -21.88 3.37
N LEU A 24 0.26 -20.89 3.14
CA LEU A 24 1.64 -20.93 3.65
C LEU A 24 2.17 -19.55 4.06
N ILE A 25 2.18 -19.30 5.37
CA ILE A 25 3.19 -18.56 6.16
C ILE A 25 3.75 -17.28 5.51
N GLY A 26 3.12 -16.14 5.83
CA GLY A 26 3.67 -14.82 5.60
C GLY A 26 2.56 -13.77 5.56
N PHE A 27 2.55 -12.87 6.54
CA PHE A 27 1.60 -11.74 6.61
C PHE A 27 1.98 -10.71 5.53
N PHE A 28 1.64 -10.99 4.28
CA PHE A 28 1.78 -10.03 3.18
C PHE A 28 0.62 -9.04 3.25
N ILE A 29 0.93 -7.79 3.62
CA ILE A 29 -0.02 -6.69 3.52
C ILE A 29 -0.15 -6.32 2.03
N PHE A 30 -1.36 -6.38 1.49
CA PHE A 30 -1.66 -6.06 0.10
C PHE A 30 -2.15 -4.60 0.01
N PHE A 31 -1.51 -3.80 -0.86
CA PHE A 31 -1.85 -2.40 -1.13
C PHE A 31 -2.53 -2.28 -2.50
N PHE A 32 -3.36 -1.26 -2.72
CA PHE A 32 -3.91 -1.00 -4.05
C PHE A 32 -2.91 -0.20 -4.89
N GLN A 33 -2.41 -0.79 -5.98
CA GLN A 33 -1.52 -0.09 -6.90
C GLN A 33 -2.33 0.77 -7.87
N MET A 34 -1.92 2.02 -8.00
CA MET A 34 -2.47 3.03 -8.90
C MET A 34 -1.46 3.36 -10.02
N PRO A 35 -1.89 4.09 -11.08
CA PRO A 35 -0.96 4.73 -11.99
C PRO A 35 0.02 5.62 -11.21
N ASN A 36 1.31 5.27 -11.28
CA ASN A 36 2.41 5.97 -10.60
C ASN A 36 2.31 6.05 -9.05
N GLY A 37 1.50 5.21 -8.41
CA GLY A 37 1.24 5.35 -6.98
C GLY A 37 0.67 4.14 -6.26
N TYR A 38 0.43 4.33 -4.97
CA TYR A 38 -0.24 3.36 -4.09
C TYR A 38 -1.34 4.04 -3.28
N ASP A 39 -2.45 3.33 -3.10
CA ASP A 39 -3.49 3.63 -2.13
C ASP A 39 -3.40 2.65 -0.97
N CYS A 40 -3.09 3.21 0.19
CA CYS A 40 -2.99 2.52 1.46
C CYS A 40 -4.00 3.09 2.46
N SER A 41 -5.08 3.71 1.98
CA SER A 41 -6.07 4.35 2.85
C SER A 41 -6.84 3.31 3.66
N ASP A 42 -7.21 3.66 4.90
CA ASP A 42 -8.07 2.85 5.78
C ASP A 42 -7.49 1.45 6.09
N MET A 43 -6.18 1.39 6.35
CA MET A 43 -5.45 0.15 6.63
C MET A 43 -4.88 0.08 8.06
N ASP A 44 -5.27 1.02 8.93
CA ASP A 44 -4.78 1.14 10.32
C ASP A 44 -3.24 1.13 10.45
N LEU A 45 -2.54 1.64 9.44
CA LEU A 45 -1.09 1.65 9.40
C LEU A 45 -0.53 2.76 10.30
N GLN A 46 0.58 2.46 10.96
CA GLN A 46 1.30 3.41 11.81
C GLN A 46 2.61 3.89 11.19
N VAL A 47 3.07 3.21 10.14
CA VAL A 47 4.32 3.49 9.43
C VAL A 47 4.13 3.24 7.94
N ILE A 48 4.97 3.87 7.13
CA ILE A 48 4.98 3.65 5.69
C ILE A 48 5.55 2.26 5.39
N PRO A 49 4.83 1.38 4.69
CA PRO A 49 5.29 0.03 4.38
C PRO A 49 6.56 0.02 3.51
N ASP A 50 7.51 -0.87 3.82
CA ASP A 50 8.76 -1.01 3.07
C ASP A 50 8.56 -1.58 1.65
N GLN A 51 7.43 -2.25 1.40
CA GLN A 51 7.05 -2.78 0.10
C GLN A 51 6.74 -1.66 -0.92
N ILE A 52 6.40 -0.46 -0.46
CA ILE A 52 6.20 0.69 -1.35
C ILE A 52 7.57 1.09 -1.90
N PRO A 53 7.80 1.10 -3.23
CA PRO A 53 9.09 1.44 -3.80
C PRO A 53 9.47 2.90 -3.53
N ASN A 54 10.77 3.17 -3.42
CA ASN A 54 11.31 4.52 -3.23
C ASN A 54 10.98 5.49 -4.39
N SER A 55 10.68 4.95 -5.57
CA SER A 55 10.32 5.67 -6.79
C SER A 55 8.83 6.01 -6.91
N VAL A 56 8.01 5.71 -5.89
CA VAL A 56 6.60 6.06 -5.88
C VAL A 56 6.41 7.57 -6.03
N GLN A 57 5.49 7.98 -6.89
CA GLN A 57 5.19 9.41 -7.10
C GLN A 57 3.95 9.86 -6.35
N ILE A 58 2.96 8.97 -6.21
CA ILE A 58 1.67 9.25 -5.56
C ILE A 58 1.46 8.27 -4.40
N LEU A 59 1.21 8.79 -3.20
CA LEU A 59 0.82 8.00 -2.04
C LEU A 59 -0.47 8.53 -1.41
N LYS A 60 -1.52 7.71 -1.39
CA LYS A 60 -2.71 7.95 -0.58
C LYS A 60 -2.58 7.14 0.70
N PHE A 61 -2.55 7.83 1.83
CA PHE A 61 -2.35 7.26 3.16
C PHE A 61 -3.41 7.75 4.14
N SER A 62 -4.60 8.08 3.62
CA SER A 62 -5.72 8.60 4.39
C SER A 62 -6.22 7.58 5.42
N PHE A 63 -6.83 8.05 6.51
CA PHE A 63 -7.41 7.19 7.56
C PHE A 63 -6.42 6.21 8.20
N ASN A 64 -5.11 6.53 8.20
CA ASN A 64 -4.09 5.81 8.95
C ASN A 64 -3.70 6.57 10.23
N TYR A 65 -3.01 5.90 11.15
CA TYR A 65 -2.64 6.47 12.44
C TYR A 65 -1.19 6.95 12.44
N LEU A 66 -0.99 8.22 12.07
CA LEU A 66 0.31 8.90 12.15
C LEU A 66 0.28 9.95 13.28
N PRO A 67 0.59 9.58 14.53
CA PRO A 67 0.46 10.49 15.68
C PRO A 67 1.42 11.70 15.60
N ALA A 68 2.52 11.56 14.86
CA ALA A 68 3.46 12.63 14.58
C ALA A 68 4.08 12.43 13.19
N LEU A 69 4.39 13.54 12.53
CA LEU A 69 5.14 13.57 11.28
C LEU A 69 6.56 14.06 11.56
N TYR A 70 7.55 13.25 11.23
CA TYR A 70 8.96 13.59 11.34
C TYR A 70 9.56 13.74 9.94
N ASN A 71 10.68 14.46 9.83
CA ASN A 71 11.42 14.57 8.56
C ASN A 71 11.82 13.20 7.99
N LEU A 72 11.96 12.20 8.87
CA LEU A 72 12.33 10.83 8.52
C LEU A 72 11.14 9.97 8.05
N THR A 73 9.88 10.39 8.26
CA THR A 73 8.69 9.56 7.99
C THR A 73 8.56 9.16 6.51
N PHE A 74 8.84 10.09 5.59
CA PHE A 74 8.75 9.86 4.14
C PHE A 74 10.12 9.89 3.44
N GLN A 75 11.22 9.98 4.18
CA GLN A 75 12.56 10.21 3.62
C GLN A 75 13.00 9.17 2.58
N ARG A 76 12.45 7.95 2.66
CA ARG A 76 12.74 6.83 1.75
C ARG A 76 12.09 7.03 0.38
N LEU A 77 10.96 7.73 0.31
CA LEU A 77 10.17 7.94 -0.91
C LEU A 77 10.73 9.13 -1.69
N LYS A 78 11.85 8.92 -2.37
CA LYS A 78 12.66 9.98 -3.01
C LYS A 78 11.95 10.68 -4.17
N SER A 79 11.00 10.02 -4.81
CA SER A 79 10.26 10.56 -5.96
C SER A 79 8.83 10.99 -5.62
N LEU A 80 8.48 11.05 -4.33
CA LEU A 80 7.14 11.37 -3.89
C LEU A 80 6.79 12.82 -4.23
N ASN A 81 5.80 12.98 -5.10
CA ASN A 81 5.34 14.28 -5.59
C ASN A 81 3.93 14.63 -5.09
N TYR A 82 3.14 13.63 -4.69
CA TYR A 82 1.78 13.82 -4.21
C TYR A 82 1.48 12.88 -3.03
N LEU A 83 1.00 13.46 -1.93
CA LEU A 83 0.72 12.76 -0.67
C LEU A 83 -0.64 13.18 -0.11
N VAL A 84 -1.47 12.21 0.27
CA VAL A 84 -2.76 12.45 0.93
C VAL A 84 -2.76 11.80 2.31
N LEU A 85 -3.01 12.60 3.37
CA LEU A 85 -3.01 12.18 4.77
C LEU A 85 -4.36 12.45 5.48
N THR A 86 -5.43 12.66 4.72
CA THR A 86 -6.74 13.06 5.26
C THR A 86 -7.28 12.01 6.23
N ARG A 87 -7.96 12.44 7.30
CA ARG A 87 -8.68 11.59 8.24
C ARG A 87 -10.18 11.72 8.06
#